data_AF-A0A0D6JST9-F1
#
_entry.id   AF-A0A0D6JST9-F1
#
_cell.length_a   1.000
_cell.length_b   1.000
_cell.length_c   1.000
_cell.angle_alpha   90.00
_cell.angle_beta   90.00
_cell.angle_gamma   90.00
#
_symmetry.space_group_name_H-M   'P 1'
#
loop_
_entity.id
_entity.type
_entity.pdbx_description
1 polymer ?
#
loop_
_entity_poly.entity_id
_entity_poly.type
_entity_poly.pdbx_seq_one_letter_code
_entity_poly.pdbx_strand_id
1 'polypeptide(L)'
;MGRSSPTYRDLLRRLEHDWDDFERALRRQDTGPYSRLWGNATRYADAAGYQNPQEPMDAVFLSMLLAHQRALEDLYDELDVADQAAWSPLTDRE
;
A
#
# COMPACT_ATOMS: atom_id res chain seq x y z
N MET A 1 33.52 14.25 3.49
CA MET A 1 32.15 14.37 2.95
C MET A 1 31.54 12.97 3.00
N GLY A 2 30.96 12.54 4.12
CA GLY A 2 29.64 12.98 4.56
C GLY A 2 28.59 12.11 3.88
N ARG A 3 28.68 10.77 4.04
CA ARG A 3 27.70 9.84 3.49
C ARG A 3 26.39 10.11 4.22
N SER A 4 25.44 10.77 3.58
CA SER A 4 24.07 10.89 4.07
C SER A 4 23.62 9.48 4.47
N SER A 5 23.17 9.32 5.72
CA SER A 5 22.67 8.03 6.19
C SER A 5 21.63 7.49 5.20
N PRO A 6 21.65 6.18 4.88
CA PRO A 6 20.67 5.59 3.98
C PRO A 6 19.26 6.00 4.40
N THR A 7 18.47 6.51 3.47
CA THR A 7 17.09 6.87 3.78
C THR A 7 16.28 5.59 3.97
N TYR A 8 15.15 5.68 4.67
CA TYR A 8 14.23 4.55 4.77
C TYR A 8 13.78 4.05 3.37
N ARG A 9 13.75 4.93 2.35
CA ARG A 9 13.49 4.53 0.95
C ARG A 9 14.60 3.67 0.34
N ASP A 10 15.86 3.90 0.73
CA ASP A 10 16.97 3.06 0.27
C ASP A 10 16.94 1.70 0.95
N LEU A 11 16.58 1.68 2.24
CA LEU A 11 16.34 0.44 2.99
C LEU A 11 15.18 -0.35 2.39
N LEU A 12 14.07 0.31 2.05
CA LEU A 12 12.89 -0.34 1.47
C LEU A 12 13.20 -0.97 0.11
N ARG A 13 13.96 -0.30 -0.76
CA ARG A 13 14.42 -0.86 -2.03
C ARG A 13 15.32 -2.08 -1.87
N ARG A 14 16.17 -2.08 -0.83
CA ARG A 14 16.99 -3.24 -0.50
C ARG A 14 16.12 -4.42 -0.01
N LEU A 15 15.17 -4.14 0.87
CA LEU A 15 14.23 -5.15 1.36
C LEU A 15 13.40 -5.74 0.22
N GLU A 16 12.91 -4.91 -0.71
CA GLU A 16 12.18 -5.40 -1.89
C GLU A 16 13.02 -6.40 -2.69
N HIS A 17 14.28 -6.05 -2.99
CA HIS A 17 15.21 -6.92 -3.70
C HIS A 17 15.51 -8.22 -2.95
N ASP A 18 15.62 -8.17 -1.62
CA ASP A 18 15.85 -9.37 -0.79
C ASP A 18 14.68 -10.38 -0.88
N TRP A 19 13.50 -9.94 -1.38
CA TRP A 19 12.32 -10.78 -1.58
C TRP A 19 12.06 -11.14 -3.05
N ASP A 20 12.98 -10.86 -3.98
CA ASP A 20 12.81 -11.20 -5.40
C ASP A 20 12.58 -12.71 -5.63
N ASP A 21 13.20 -13.58 -4.82
CA ASP A 21 13.00 -15.04 -4.93
C ASP A 21 11.57 -15.46 -4.58
N PHE A 22 10.94 -14.75 -3.63
CA PHE A 22 9.54 -14.95 -3.31
C PHE A 22 8.67 -14.59 -4.51
N GLU A 23 8.91 -13.44 -5.14
CA GLU A 23 8.19 -13.01 -6.35
C GLU A 23 8.33 -14.02 -7.48
N ARG A 24 9.55 -14.51 -7.72
CA ARG A 24 9.86 -15.52 -8.74
C ARG A 24 9.08 -16.83 -8.53
N ALA A 25 8.79 -17.19 -7.29
CA ALA A 25 8.04 -18.40 -6.94
C ALA A 25 6.51 -18.22 -7.04
N LEU A 26 6.00 -16.98 -7.16
CA LEU A 26 4.57 -16.72 -7.26
C LEU A 26 3.99 -17.17 -8.60
N ARG A 27 2.68 -17.48 -8.59
CA ARG A 27 1.93 -17.65 -9.84
C ARG A 27 1.78 -16.30 -10.53
N ARG A 28 1.67 -16.31 -11.85
CA ARG A 28 1.52 -15.09 -12.68
C ARG A 28 0.39 -14.16 -12.24
N GLN A 29 -0.69 -14.72 -11.69
CA GLN A 29 -1.82 -13.94 -11.18
C GLN A 29 -1.50 -13.14 -9.91
N ASP A 30 -0.49 -13.55 -9.15
CA ASP A 30 -0.10 -12.97 -7.86
C ASP A 30 1.08 -11.99 -7.98
N THR A 31 1.87 -12.07 -9.07
CA THR A 31 3.01 -11.17 -9.33
C THR A 31 2.60 -9.70 -9.39
N GLY A 32 1.49 -9.38 -10.07
CA GLY A 32 0.98 -8.00 -10.16
C GLY A 32 0.53 -7.44 -8.80
N PRO A 33 -0.35 -8.14 -8.05
CA PRO A 33 -0.67 -7.80 -6.67
C PRO A 33 0.56 -7.62 -5.78
N TYR A 34 1.55 -8.51 -5.89
CA TYR A 34 2.79 -8.45 -5.11
C TYR A 34 3.58 -7.17 -5.36
N SER A 35 3.85 -6.82 -6.62
CA SER A 35 4.57 -5.57 -6.95
C SER A 35 3.86 -4.31 -6.40
N ARG A 36 2.52 -4.31 -6.38
CA ARG A 36 1.74 -3.21 -5.76
C ARG A 36 1.94 -3.09 -4.25
N LEU A 37 2.25 -4.17 -3.54
CA LEU A 37 2.52 -4.12 -2.09
C LEU A 37 3.72 -3.21 -1.79
N TRP A 38 4.82 -3.37 -2.53
CA TRP A 38 6.04 -2.58 -2.34
C TRP A 38 5.87 -1.12 -2.78
N GLY A 39 5.14 -0.89 -3.87
CA GLY A 39 4.73 0.45 -4.29
C GLY A 39 3.89 1.17 -3.20
N ASN A 40 2.95 0.45 -2.59
CA ASN A 40 2.13 0.95 -1.49
C ASN A 40 2.97 1.26 -0.24
N ALA A 41 3.93 0.39 0.11
CA ALA A 41 4.82 0.62 1.24
C ALA A 41 5.67 1.89 1.06
N THR A 42 6.12 2.16 -0.17
CA THR A 42 6.91 3.36 -0.51
C THR A 42 6.16 4.66 -0.20
N ARG A 43 4.82 4.68 -0.31
CA ARG A 43 4.00 5.87 0.01
C ARG A 43 4.15 6.35 1.45
N TYR A 44 4.44 5.43 2.37
CA TYR A 44 4.56 5.71 3.81
C TYR A 44 6.01 5.70 4.29
N ALA A 45 6.99 5.65 3.37
CA ALA A 45 8.41 5.57 3.69
C ALA A 45 8.89 6.74 4.59
N ASP A 46 8.35 7.94 4.40
CA ASP A 46 8.72 9.10 5.23
C ASP A 46 8.23 8.93 6.68
N ALA A 47 6.99 8.44 6.87
CA ALA A 47 6.41 8.16 8.18
C ALA A 47 7.14 7.01 8.89
N ALA A 48 7.46 5.94 8.15
CA ALA A 48 8.24 4.82 8.66
C ALA A 48 9.67 5.23 9.07
N GLY A 49 10.27 6.18 8.34
CA GLY A 49 11.57 6.75 8.67
C GLY A 49 11.60 7.49 10.02
N TYR A 50 10.48 8.07 10.47
CA TYR A 50 10.40 8.70 11.81
C TYR A 50 10.47 7.68 12.95
N GLN A 51 9.94 6.47 12.75
CA GLN A 51 9.85 5.46 13.80
C GLN A 51 11.19 4.76 14.07
N ASN A 52 12.12 4.77 13.10
CA ASN A 52 13.41 4.05 13.15
C ASN A 52 13.30 2.66 13.82
N PRO A 53 12.43 1.78 13.31
CA PRO A 53 12.15 0.49 13.94
C PRO A 53 13.40 -0.40 13.98
N GLN A 54 13.49 -1.25 15.01
CA GLN A 54 14.57 -2.24 15.12
C GLN A 54 14.49 -3.27 13.97
N GLU A 55 13.26 -3.66 13.62
CA GLU A 55 12.97 -4.54 12.48
C GLU A 55 12.32 -3.72 11.36
N PRO A 56 13.05 -3.39 10.29
CA PRO A 56 12.53 -2.56 9.19
C PRO A 56 11.29 -3.11 8.51
N MET A 57 11.15 -4.44 8.46
CA MET A 57 10.00 -5.10 7.85
C MET A 57 8.69 -4.81 8.58
N ASP A 58 8.70 -4.53 9.89
CA ASP A 58 7.48 -4.18 10.63
C ASP A 58 6.84 -2.91 10.07
N ALA A 59 7.66 -1.90 9.77
CA ALA A 59 7.18 -0.66 9.18
C ALA A 59 6.78 -0.84 7.71
N VAL A 60 7.43 -1.76 6.96
CA VAL A 60 6.98 -2.16 5.62
C VAL A 60 5.59 -2.78 5.69
N PHE A 61 5.37 -3.76 6.57
CA PHE A 61 4.08 -4.42 6.72
C PHE A 61 2.98 -3.48 7.20
N LEU A 62 3.27 -2.62 8.18
CA LEU A 62 2.32 -1.61 8.64
C LEU A 62 1.93 -0.66 7.49
N SER A 63 2.91 -0.23 6.69
CA SER A 63 2.67 0.63 5.53
C SER A 63 1.81 -0.04 4.47
N MET A 64 2.06 -1.32 4.19
CA MET A 64 1.22 -2.12 3.30
C MET A 64 -0.20 -2.22 3.86
N LEU A 65 -0.38 -2.62 5.12
CA LEU A 65 -1.69 -2.74 5.75
C LEU A 65 -2.46 -1.42 5.73
N LEU A 66 -1.80 -0.31 6.02
CA LEU A 66 -2.42 1.01 5.99
C LEU A 66 -2.89 1.41 4.58
N ALA A 67 -2.10 1.08 3.55
CA ALA A 67 -2.51 1.28 2.16
C ALA A 67 -3.76 0.46 1.81
N HIS A 68 -3.84 -0.79 2.27
CA HIS A 68 -5.02 -1.64 2.03
C HIS A 68 -6.24 -1.14 2.80
N GLN A 69 -6.06 -0.72 4.05
CA GLN A 69 -7.14 -0.10 4.83
C GLN A 69 -7.71 1.10 4.10
N ARG A 70 -6.85 1.97 3.55
CA ARG A 70 -7.31 3.12 2.78
C ARG A 70 -8.04 2.71 1.50
N ALA A 71 -7.54 1.73 0.77
CA ALA A 71 -8.19 1.24 -0.44
C ALA A 71 -9.56 0.59 -0.14
N LEU A 72 -9.70 -0.08 1.01
CA LEU A 72 -11.00 -0.61 1.45
C LEU A 72 -11.97 0.51 1.80
N GLU A 73 -11.52 1.56 2.50
CA GLU A 73 -12.34 2.74 2.78
C GLU A 73 -12.81 3.40 1.48
N ASP A 74 -11.91 3.63 0.53
CA ASP A 74 -12.25 4.24 -0.75
C ASP A 74 -13.29 3.38 -1.52
N LEU A 75 -13.16 2.05 -1.50
CA LEU A 75 -14.14 1.14 -2.10
C LEU A 75 -15.49 1.15 -1.39
N TYR A 76 -15.51 1.22 -0.06
CA TYR A 76 -16.76 1.33 0.70
C TYR A 76 -17.46 2.66 0.43
N ASP A 77 -16.73 3.77 0.39
CA ASP A 77 -17.27 5.09 0.05
C ASP A 77 -17.88 5.08 -1.37
N GLU A 78 -17.22 4.45 -2.34
CA GLU A 78 -17.74 4.29 -3.71
C GLU A 78 -19.03 3.46 -3.75
N LEU A 79 -19.09 2.37 -2.98
CA LEU A 79 -20.30 1.54 -2.87
C LEU A 79 -21.45 2.30 -2.22
N ASP A 80 -21.19 3.05 -1.14
CA ASP A 80 -22.20 3.86 -0.45
C ASP A 80 -22.75 4.97 -1.37
N VAL A 81 -21.89 5.60 -2.17
CA VAL A 81 -22.31 6.59 -3.17
C VAL A 81 -23.14 5.94 -4.28
N ALA A 82 -22.73 4.77 -4.76
CA ALA A 82 -23.45 4.03 -5.79
C ALA A 82 -24.83 3.57 -5.28
N ASP A 83 -24.93 3.10 -4.03
CA ASP A 83 -26.19 2.70 -3.41
C ASP A 83 -27.11 3.91 -3.21
N GLN A 84 -26.58 5.05 -2.75
CA GLN A 84 -27.34 6.30 -2.65
C GLN A 84 -27.83 6.80 -4.02
N ALA A 85 -27.02 6.67 -5.07
CA ALA A 85 -27.41 7.02 -6.44
C ALA A 85 -28.48 6.07 -7.00
N ALA A 86 -28.40 4.77 -6.67
CA ALA A 86 -29.40 3.78 -7.05
C ALA A 86 -30.71 3.90 -6.25
N TRP A 87 -30.63 4.38 -5.01
CA TRP A 87 -31.76 4.55 -4.08
C TRP A 87 -32.38 5.96 -4.11
N SER A 88 -31.81 6.91 -4.88
CA SER A 88 -32.47 8.18 -5.17
C SER A 88 -33.77 7.86 -5.92
N PRO A 89 -34.95 8.05 -5.27
CA PRO A 89 -36.16 7.50 -5.82
C PRO A 89 -36.47 8.16 -7.15
N LEU A 90 -37.08 7.40 -8.04
CA LEU A 90 -37.71 7.83 -9.28
C LEU A 90 -38.90 8.77 -8.99
N THR A 91 -38.71 9.80 -8.14
CA THR A 91 -39.76 10.72 -7.65
C THR A 91 -39.69 12.10 -8.27
N ASP A 92 -38.69 12.42 -9.10
CA ASP A 92 -38.67 13.64 -9.91
C ASP A 92 -39.14 13.42 -11.36
N ARG A 93 -40.13 12.54 -11.55
CA ARG A 93 -40.86 12.39 -12.82
C ARG A 93 -42.36 12.51 -12.61
N GLU A 94 -42.81 13.71 -12.25
CA GLU A 94 -44.16 14.19 -12.53
C GLU A 94 -44.09 15.58 -13.15
#